data_AF-A0A4U9HM22-F1
#
_entry.id   AF-A0A4U9HM22-F1
#
_cell.length_a   1.000
_cell.length_b   1.000
_cell.length_c   1.000
_cell.angle_alpha   90.00
_cell.angle_beta   90.00
_cell.angle_gamma   90.00
#
_symmetry.space_group_name_H-M   'P 1'
#
loop_
_entity.id
_entity.type
_entity.pdbx_description
1 polymer ?
#
loop_
_entity_poly.entity_id
_entity_poly.type
_entity_poly.pdbx_seq_one_letter_code
_entity_poly.pdbx_strand_id
1 'polypeptide(L)'
;MSDLTAARLGDPLVHSSLLADFVSGLVEGAIYAGIYAGATALISSGLGAPVGIALVAGAMVSGIPEKIGTAAGALVDTLIGTGPPDAFITSGSDNVHMKGKPAARAAGTVDHDFLNSPDVGAEEGPGLIDSALAVAGGIISSVMHPGPLIDKVASIDGESVKNWLGDVWDDITQPTVESASPYATPASKDTVACTKGHMAENVNFLAEGSKKVLINGHPAARNGDRSTCEAKIEVADNPRVRIGGDGIVVRDIRSGKNALAYFAGGLVGALGKQGMKLGQALFRRVMPARR
;
A
#
# COMPACT_ATOMS: atom_id res chain seq x y z
N MET A 1 -3.71 5.82 -19.72
CA MET A 1 -3.79 4.37 -19.48
C MET A 1 -2.46 3.77 -19.88
N SER A 2 -1.84 2.97 -19.01
CA SER A 2 -0.70 2.15 -19.39
C SER A 2 -1.10 1.25 -20.56
N ASP A 3 -0.19 1.03 -21.51
CA ASP A 3 -0.42 0.05 -22.57
C ASP A 3 -0.67 -1.31 -21.92
N LEU A 4 -1.83 -1.96 -22.17
CA LEU A 4 -2.25 -3.23 -21.56
C LEU A 4 -1.50 -4.42 -22.17
N THR A 5 -0.19 -4.29 -22.26
CA THR A 5 0.73 -5.23 -22.87
C THR A 5 0.88 -6.46 -21.99
N ALA A 6 0.80 -7.65 -22.59
CA ALA A 6 0.89 -8.92 -21.86
C ALA A 6 2.24 -9.06 -21.13
N ALA A 7 2.19 -9.39 -19.83
CA ALA A 7 3.38 -9.66 -19.03
C ALA A 7 3.84 -11.12 -19.17
N ARG A 8 5.12 -11.35 -18.91
CA ARG A 8 5.79 -12.64 -19.09
C ARG A 8 6.87 -12.86 -18.05
N LEU A 9 7.32 -14.11 -17.98
CA LEU A 9 8.49 -14.47 -17.19
C LEU A 9 9.69 -13.55 -17.51
N GLY A 10 10.30 -13.03 -16.46
CA GLY A 10 11.44 -12.13 -16.51
C GLY A 10 11.13 -10.67 -16.81
N ASP A 11 9.86 -10.30 -17.06
CA ASP A 11 9.52 -8.87 -17.12
C ASP A 11 9.72 -8.25 -15.72
N PRO A 12 10.30 -7.03 -15.63
CA PRO A 12 10.58 -6.38 -14.37
C PRO A 12 9.32 -5.83 -13.71
N LEU A 13 9.39 -5.64 -12.40
CA LEU A 13 8.46 -4.84 -11.64
C LEU A 13 9.23 -3.71 -10.94
N VAL A 14 8.54 -2.58 -10.79
CA VAL A 14 9.08 -1.37 -10.16
C VAL A 14 8.17 -0.95 -9.01
N HIS A 15 8.77 -0.57 -7.90
CA HIS A 15 8.09 0.18 -6.84
C HIS A 15 8.22 1.68 -7.06
N SER A 16 7.45 2.43 -6.26
CA SER A 16 7.70 3.86 -6.05
C SER A 16 9.11 4.13 -5.55
N SER A 17 9.66 5.27 -5.95
CA SER A 17 10.96 5.72 -5.45
C SER A 17 10.89 6.14 -3.97
N LEU A 18 12.05 6.16 -3.30
CA LEU A 18 12.13 6.64 -1.91
C LEU A 18 11.61 8.07 -1.75
N LEU A 19 11.80 8.93 -2.76
CA LEU A 19 11.29 10.30 -2.70
C LEU A 19 9.78 10.34 -2.91
N ALA A 20 9.24 9.54 -3.83
CA ALA A 20 7.80 9.40 -3.99
C ALA A 20 7.13 8.86 -2.72
N ASP A 21 7.75 7.90 -2.04
CA ASP A 21 7.27 7.38 -0.75
C ASP A 21 7.25 8.47 0.31
N PHE A 22 8.33 9.26 0.42
CA PHE A 22 8.39 10.41 1.33
C PHE A 22 7.34 11.48 1.01
N VAL A 23 7.19 11.86 -0.26
CA VAL A 23 6.21 12.88 -0.66
C VAL A 23 4.79 12.39 -0.47
N SER A 24 4.53 11.10 -0.74
CA SER A 24 3.23 10.49 -0.45
C SER A 24 2.88 10.61 1.02
N GLY A 25 3.82 10.28 1.91
CA GLY A 25 3.61 10.44 3.35
C GLY A 25 3.45 11.91 3.74
N LEU A 26 4.26 12.81 3.19
CA LEU A 26 4.21 14.25 3.49
C LEU A 26 2.86 14.87 3.17
N VAL A 27 2.32 14.58 1.99
CA VAL A 27 1.01 15.11 1.58
C VAL A 27 -0.09 14.52 2.45
N GLU A 28 -0.05 13.22 2.70
CA GLU A 28 -1.04 12.55 3.55
C GLU A 28 -1.03 13.08 4.99
N GLY A 29 0.15 13.20 5.60
CA GLY A 29 0.32 13.76 6.94
C GLY A 29 -0.16 15.21 7.05
N ALA A 30 0.05 16.03 6.02
CA ALA A 30 -0.44 17.41 5.99
C ALA A 30 -1.97 17.48 5.89
N ILE A 31 -2.59 16.60 5.09
CA ILE A 31 -4.05 16.49 4.99
C ILE A 31 -4.64 16.09 6.35
N TYR A 32 -4.09 15.06 6.99
CA TYR A 32 -4.54 14.62 8.32
C TYR A 32 -4.39 15.71 9.38
N ALA A 33 -3.30 16.48 9.37
CA ALA A 33 -3.15 17.60 10.29
C ALA A 33 -4.18 18.71 10.05
N GLY A 34 -4.50 19.03 8.79
CA GLY A 34 -5.54 20.00 8.46
C GLY A 34 -6.94 19.56 8.91
N ILE A 35 -7.29 18.29 8.64
CA ILE A 35 -8.54 17.66 9.08
C ILE A 35 -8.65 17.71 10.60
N TYR A 36 -7.59 17.36 11.30
CA TYR A 36 -7.54 17.37 12.75
C TYR A 36 -7.67 18.77 13.35
N ALA A 37 -6.98 19.76 12.79
CA ALA A 37 -7.09 21.15 13.22
C ALA A 37 -8.52 21.67 13.05
N GLY A 38 -9.16 21.38 11.91
CA GLY A 38 -10.56 21.73 11.65
C GLY A 38 -11.53 21.04 12.61
N ALA A 39 -11.37 19.73 12.82
CA ALA A 39 -12.19 18.97 13.76
C ALA A 39 -12.07 19.49 15.19
N THR A 40 -10.86 19.82 15.63
CA THR A 40 -10.60 20.37 16.97
C THR A 40 -11.24 21.75 17.13
N ALA A 41 -11.18 22.60 16.11
CA ALA A 41 -11.86 23.89 16.12
C ALA A 41 -13.39 23.73 16.22
N LEU A 42 -13.96 22.74 15.51
CA LEU A 42 -15.39 22.41 15.61
C LEU A 42 -15.77 21.88 16.99
N ILE A 43 -14.99 20.98 17.57
CA ILE A 43 -15.25 20.43 18.90
C ILE A 43 -15.16 21.52 19.97
N SER A 44 -14.15 22.38 19.91
CA SER A 44 -13.94 23.46 20.89
C SER A 44 -14.96 24.60 20.79
N SER A 45 -15.72 24.69 19.69
CA SER A 45 -16.81 25.67 19.52
C SER A 45 -18.06 25.38 20.37
N GLY A 46 -18.15 24.21 21.02
CA GLY A 46 -19.27 23.84 21.89
C GLY A 46 -20.52 23.31 21.17
N LEU A 47 -20.69 23.57 19.87
CA LEU A 47 -21.82 23.07 19.06
C LEU A 47 -21.38 22.12 17.92
N GLY A 48 -20.09 22.08 17.60
CA GLY A 48 -19.54 21.32 16.46
C GLY A 48 -18.94 19.95 16.79
N ALA A 49 -19.05 19.46 18.03
CA ALA A 49 -18.39 18.21 18.42
C ALA A 49 -18.82 16.98 17.57
N PRO A 50 -20.12 16.76 17.27
CA PRO A 50 -20.52 15.66 16.39
C PRO A 50 -19.93 15.78 14.99
N VAL A 51 -19.84 17.00 14.46
CA VAL A 51 -19.30 17.28 13.12
C VAL A 51 -17.78 17.08 13.09
N GLY A 52 -17.08 17.53 14.13
CA GLY A 52 -15.63 17.32 14.25
C GLY A 52 -15.25 15.84 14.36
N ILE A 53 -15.99 15.06 15.15
CA ILE A 53 -15.78 13.60 15.24
C ILE A 53 -16.07 12.92 13.91
N ALA A 54 -17.20 13.25 13.26
CA ALA A 54 -17.57 12.69 11.97
C ALA A 54 -16.55 13.03 10.86
N LEU A 55 -15.94 14.22 10.91
CA LEU A 55 -14.91 14.63 9.96
C LEU A 55 -13.65 13.76 10.08
N VAL A 56 -13.17 13.51 11.30
CA VAL A 56 -12.00 12.65 11.54
C VAL A 56 -12.30 11.20 11.16
N ALA A 57 -13.44 10.67 11.60
CA ALA A 57 -13.85 9.30 11.28
C ALA A 57 -14.01 9.11 9.76
N GLY A 58 -14.69 10.06 9.10
CA GLY A 58 -14.89 10.05 7.66
C GLY A 58 -13.58 10.07 6.87
N ALA A 59 -12.60 10.87 7.31
CA ALA A 59 -11.28 10.89 6.68
C ALA A 59 -10.59 9.52 6.72
N MET A 60 -10.57 8.89 7.90
CA MET A 60 -9.91 7.59 8.13
C MET A 60 -10.54 6.46 7.31
N VAL A 61 -11.87 6.44 7.16
CA VAL A 61 -12.55 5.35 6.42
C VAL A 61 -12.59 5.57 4.92
N SER A 62 -12.48 6.82 4.46
CA SER A 62 -12.67 7.15 3.03
C SER A 62 -11.49 6.73 2.12
N GLY A 63 -10.30 6.56 2.70
CA GLY A 63 -9.06 6.37 1.93
C GLY A 63 -8.67 7.57 1.05
N ILE A 64 -9.36 8.72 1.20
CA ILE A 64 -9.12 9.91 0.35
C ILE A 64 -7.74 10.52 0.63
N PRO A 65 -7.31 10.75 1.89
CA PRO A 65 -5.98 11.27 2.18
C PRO A 65 -4.86 10.43 1.54
N GLU A 66 -4.97 9.11 1.62
CA GLU A 66 -4.01 8.11 1.12
C GLU A 66 -3.97 8.12 -0.40
N LYS A 67 -5.14 8.21 -1.06
CA LYS A 67 -5.24 8.33 -2.53
C LYS A 67 -4.57 9.61 -3.03
N ILE A 68 -4.78 10.74 -2.33
CA ILE A 68 -4.15 12.01 -2.68
C ILE A 68 -2.63 11.96 -2.46
N GLY A 69 -2.18 11.43 -1.32
CA GLY A 69 -0.76 11.23 -1.04
C GLY A 69 -0.10 10.34 -2.10
N THR A 70 -0.71 9.21 -2.42
CA THR A 70 -0.21 8.28 -3.44
C THR A 70 -0.14 8.93 -4.83
N ALA A 71 -1.14 9.73 -5.20
CA ALA A 71 -1.12 10.48 -6.45
C ALA A 71 0.03 11.53 -6.48
N ALA A 72 0.30 12.18 -5.35
CA ALA A 72 1.42 13.12 -5.24
C ALA A 72 2.78 12.42 -5.36
N GLY A 73 2.94 11.24 -4.73
CA GLY A 73 4.13 10.40 -4.89
C GLY A 73 4.31 9.95 -6.34
N ALA A 74 3.23 9.48 -6.98
CA ALA A 74 3.26 9.09 -8.39
C ALA A 74 3.68 10.24 -9.30
N LEU A 75 3.20 11.47 -9.05
CA LEU A 75 3.63 12.65 -9.78
C LEU A 75 5.15 12.88 -9.66
N VAL A 76 5.71 12.69 -8.46
CA VAL A 76 7.17 12.77 -8.27
C VAL A 76 7.87 11.76 -9.18
N ASP A 77 7.47 10.48 -9.13
CA ASP A 77 8.08 9.44 -9.96
C ASP A 77 7.97 9.75 -11.47
N THR A 78 6.88 10.39 -11.92
CA THR A 78 6.78 10.82 -13.34
C THR A 78 7.78 11.92 -13.71
N LEU A 79 8.17 12.77 -12.76
CA LEU A 79 9.05 13.92 -13.00
C LEU A 79 10.54 13.57 -12.89
N ILE A 80 10.89 12.67 -11.95
CA ILE A 80 12.29 12.35 -11.65
C ILE A 80 12.69 10.92 -12.00
N GLY A 81 11.74 10.12 -12.48
CA GLY A 81 11.92 8.70 -12.76
C GLY A 81 11.50 7.82 -11.58
N THR A 82 10.93 6.66 -11.91
CA THR A 82 10.74 5.56 -10.97
C THR A 82 12.11 5.01 -10.52
N GLY A 83 12.15 4.33 -9.38
CA GLY A 83 13.35 3.60 -8.96
C GLY A 83 13.77 2.56 -10.01
N PRO A 84 15.04 2.09 -9.99
CA PRO A 84 15.45 0.99 -10.84
C PRO A 84 14.60 -0.26 -10.54
N PRO A 85 14.40 -1.16 -11.51
CA PRO A 85 13.73 -2.45 -11.27
C PRO A 85 14.30 -3.18 -10.07
N ASP A 86 13.44 -3.45 -9.11
CA ASP A 86 13.75 -4.08 -7.82
C ASP A 86 12.96 -5.38 -7.62
N ALA A 87 12.22 -5.80 -8.64
CA ALA A 87 11.54 -7.08 -8.69
C ALA A 87 11.46 -7.65 -10.12
N PHE A 88 11.36 -8.97 -10.22
CA PHE A 88 11.23 -9.69 -11.49
C PHE A 88 10.24 -10.85 -11.38
N ILE A 89 9.46 -11.09 -12.43
CA ILE A 89 8.59 -12.27 -12.55
C ILE A 89 9.48 -13.51 -12.72
N THR A 90 9.37 -14.48 -11.80
CA THR A 90 10.22 -15.68 -11.79
C THR A 90 9.52 -16.94 -12.26
N SER A 91 8.20 -16.95 -12.37
CA SER A 91 7.44 -18.06 -12.95
C SER A 91 6.24 -17.58 -13.75
N GLY A 92 5.70 -18.47 -14.60
CA GLY A 92 4.56 -18.19 -15.47
C GLY A 92 3.86 -19.48 -15.92
N SER A 93 3.02 -19.39 -16.94
CA SER A 93 2.33 -20.52 -17.56
C SER A 93 3.29 -21.57 -18.15
N ASP A 94 2.97 -22.86 -17.99
CA ASP A 94 3.78 -23.96 -18.55
C ASP A 94 3.62 -24.14 -20.06
N ASN A 95 2.48 -23.72 -20.61
CA ASN A 95 2.05 -24.05 -21.97
C ASN A 95 1.66 -22.83 -22.81
N VAL A 96 1.32 -21.70 -22.18
CA VAL A 96 1.01 -20.46 -22.89
C VAL A 96 2.21 -19.55 -22.86
N HIS A 97 2.65 -19.15 -24.05
CA HIS A 97 3.86 -18.36 -24.25
C HIS A 97 3.53 -17.10 -25.04
N MET A 98 4.13 -15.97 -24.66
CA MET A 98 4.02 -14.69 -25.36
C MET A 98 5.38 -14.33 -25.93
N LYS A 99 5.54 -14.42 -27.26
CA LYS A 99 6.84 -14.24 -27.93
C LYS A 99 7.93 -15.16 -27.35
N GLY A 100 7.58 -16.43 -27.14
CA GLY A 100 8.51 -17.49 -26.71
C GLY A 100 8.86 -17.54 -25.22
N LYS A 101 8.41 -16.59 -24.40
CA LYS A 101 8.54 -16.64 -22.93
C LYS A 101 7.21 -17.08 -22.29
N PRO A 102 7.24 -17.82 -21.16
CA PRO A 102 6.05 -18.15 -20.38
C PRO A 102 5.20 -16.91 -20.08
N ALA A 103 3.89 -17.00 -20.33
CA ALA A 103 2.95 -15.91 -20.05
C ALA A 103 2.76 -15.76 -18.54
N ALA A 104 2.77 -14.52 -18.04
CA ALA A 104 2.55 -14.23 -16.62
C ALA A 104 1.05 -14.15 -16.32
N ARG A 105 0.69 -14.55 -15.10
CA ARG A 105 -0.70 -14.63 -14.64
C ARG A 105 -0.77 -14.16 -13.20
N ALA A 106 -1.91 -13.66 -12.76
CA ALA A 106 -2.13 -13.42 -11.35
C ALA A 106 -2.20 -14.78 -10.62
N ALA A 107 -1.58 -14.87 -9.45
CA ALA A 107 -1.43 -16.08 -8.65
C ALA A 107 -2.73 -16.44 -7.90
N GLY A 108 -3.79 -16.69 -8.66
CA GLY A 108 -5.09 -17.09 -8.14
C GLY A 108 -6.07 -17.38 -9.27
N THR A 109 -7.16 -18.06 -8.93
CA THR A 109 -8.30 -18.28 -9.85
C THR A 109 -9.48 -17.49 -9.32
N VAL A 110 -10.46 -17.20 -10.18
CA VAL A 110 -11.66 -16.45 -9.81
C VAL A 110 -12.87 -17.23 -10.27
N ASP A 111 -13.91 -17.23 -9.44
CA ASP A 111 -15.20 -17.84 -9.79
C ASP A 111 -15.72 -17.33 -11.15
N HIS A 112 -16.10 -18.27 -12.01
CA HIS A 112 -16.51 -17.96 -13.38
C HIS A 112 -17.87 -17.25 -13.45
N ASP A 113 -18.78 -17.54 -12.53
CA ASP A 113 -20.10 -16.89 -12.51
C ASP A 113 -19.94 -15.42 -12.10
N PHE A 114 -19.06 -15.14 -11.14
CA PHE A 114 -18.68 -13.77 -10.78
C PHE A 114 -18.05 -13.00 -11.95
N LEU A 115 -17.09 -13.59 -12.68
CA LEU A 115 -16.46 -12.93 -13.84
C LEU A 115 -17.43 -12.61 -14.98
N ASN A 116 -18.53 -13.35 -15.09
CA ASN A 116 -19.56 -13.17 -16.10
C ASN A 116 -20.76 -12.34 -15.59
N SER A 117 -20.78 -11.98 -14.31
CA SER A 117 -21.82 -11.11 -13.76
C SER A 117 -21.61 -9.66 -14.24
N PRO A 118 -22.70 -8.91 -14.51
CA PRO A 118 -22.57 -7.48 -14.80
C PRO A 118 -21.95 -6.78 -13.59
N ASP A 119 -20.96 -5.89 -13.80
CA ASP A 119 -20.19 -5.23 -12.74
C ASP A 119 -21.13 -4.56 -11.71
N VAL A 120 -21.35 -5.23 -10.58
CA VAL A 120 -21.85 -4.63 -9.36
C VAL A 120 -20.62 -4.16 -8.59
N GLY A 121 -20.54 -2.85 -8.36
CA GLY A 121 -19.43 -2.23 -7.64
C GLY A 121 -19.17 -2.92 -6.31
N ALA A 122 -17.90 -3.03 -5.94
CA ALA A 122 -17.46 -3.65 -4.69
C ALA A 122 -18.20 -3.00 -3.51
N GLU A 123 -18.98 -3.82 -2.78
CA GLU A 123 -19.59 -3.39 -1.53
C GLU A 123 -18.57 -3.48 -0.40
N GLU A 124 -18.30 -2.34 0.24
CA GLU A 124 -17.47 -2.24 1.42
C GLU A 124 -18.16 -2.91 2.62
N GLY A 125 -17.51 -3.91 3.19
CA GLY A 125 -18.07 -4.73 4.26
C GLY A 125 -18.22 -3.97 5.60
N PRO A 126 -19.31 -4.20 6.35
CA PRO A 126 -19.52 -3.63 7.68
C PRO A 126 -18.61 -4.34 8.68
N GLY A 127 -17.46 -3.75 8.95
CA GLY A 127 -16.48 -4.22 9.94
C GLY A 127 -15.23 -3.35 10.03
N LEU A 128 -14.91 -2.63 8.94
CA LEU A 128 -13.77 -1.71 8.86
C LEU A 128 -13.93 -0.47 9.77
N ILE A 129 -15.18 -0.04 10.00
CA ILE A 129 -15.49 1.18 10.76
C ILE A 129 -15.14 1.00 12.24
N ASP A 130 -15.39 -0.17 12.84
CA ASP A 130 -15.07 -0.46 14.24
C ASP A 130 -13.55 -0.58 14.46
N SER A 131 -12.83 -1.17 13.50
CA SER A 131 -11.35 -1.23 13.49
C SER A 131 -10.72 0.15 13.27
N ALA A 132 -11.27 0.95 12.36
CA ALA A 132 -10.84 2.32 12.10
C ALA A 132 -11.08 3.22 13.31
N LEU A 133 -12.16 3.01 14.07
CA LEU A 133 -12.43 3.74 15.31
C LEU A 133 -11.46 3.36 16.43
N ALA A 134 -11.03 2.09 16.50
CA ALA A 134 -10.01 1.62 17.45
C ALA A 134 -8.61 2.14 17.13
N VAL A 135 -8.22 2.15 15.84
CA VAL A 135 -6.95 2.72 15.36
C VAL A 135 -6.96 4.25 15.51
N ALA A 136 -8.08 4.91 15.16
CA ALA A 136 -8.27 6.33 15.41
C ALA A 136 -8.19 6.64 16.91
N GLY A 137 -8.77 5.83 17.79
CA GLY A 137 -8.62 5.95 19.25
C GLY A 137 -7.15 5.85 19.71
N GLY A 138 -6.37 4.93 19.13
CA GLY A 138 -4.94 4.78 19.39
C GLY A 138 -4.10 5.98 18.93
N ILE A 139 -4.38 6.50 17.73
CA ILE A 139 -3.68 7.67 17.15
C ILE A 139 -4.11 8.96 17.84
N ILE A 140 -5.41 9.14 18.12
CA ILE A 140 -5.97 10.29 18.86
C ILE A 140 -5.39 10.34 20.28
N SER A 141 -5.23 9.20 20.96
CA SER A 141 -4.56 9.14 22.28
C SER A 141 -3.07 9.49 22.20
N SER A 142 -2.40 9.19 21.08
CA SER A 142 -0.97 9.47 20.87
C SER A 142 -0.69 10.96 20.61
N VAL A 143 -1.66 11.67 20.04
CA VAL A 143 -1.56 13.10 19.67
C VAL A 143 -2.08 14.02 20.77
N MET A 144 -3.16 13.65 21.48
CA MET A 144 -3.82 14.51 22.48
C MET A 144 -3.11 14.53 23.84
N HIS A 145 -2.37 13.48 24.20
CA HIS A 145 -1.67 13.39 25.49
C HIS A 145 -0.28 12.74 25.31
N PRO A 146 0.77 13.52 24.99
CA PRO A 146 2.12 12.96 24.88
C PRO A 146 2.68 12.50 26.24
N GLY A 147 2.18 13.02 27.36
CA GLY A 147 2.61 12.68 28.72
C GLY A 147 2.25 11.26 29.16
N PRO A 148 0.97 10.85 29.16
CA PRO A 148 0.55 9.48 29.51
C PRO A 148 1.03 8.41 28.54
N LEU A 149 1.43 8.76 27.30
CA LEU A 149 2.09 7.83 26.37
C LEU A 149 3.57 7.65 26.74
N ILE A 150 4.27 8.72 27.15
CA ILE A 150 5.61 8.63 27.74
C ILE A 150 5.56 7.89 29.10
N ASP A 151 4.52 8.12 29.91
CA ASP A 151 4.34 7.45 31.20
C ASP A 151 3.82 6.01 31.04
N LYS A 152 3.00 5.68 30.04
CA LYS A 152 2.65 4.27 29.68
C LYS A 152 3.83 3.55 29.03
N VAL A 153 4.65 4.23 28.23
CA VAL A 153 5.93 3.69 27.72
C VAL A 153 6.94 3.52 28.86
N ALA A 154 6.85 4.33 29.92
CA ALA A 154 7.69 4.20 31.12
C ALA A 154 7.13 3.24 32.18
N SER A 155 5.85 2.88 32.14
CA SER A 155 5.18 1.99 33.12
C SER A 155 4.74 0.63 32.57
N ILE A 156 4.84 0.41 31.26
CA ILE A 156 4.83 -0.91 30.65
C ILE A 156 6.28 -1.37 30.58
N ASP A 157 6.54 -2.64 30.88
CA ASP A 157 7.90 -3.16 30.80
C ASP A 157 8.50 -2.89 29.39
N GLY A 158 9.81 -2.66 29.33
CA GLY A 158 10.49 -2.27 28.10
C GLY A 158 10.45 -3.33 26.98
N GLU A 159 10.04 -4.56 27.29
CA GLU A 159 9.84 -5.67 26.35
C GLU A 159 8.43 -5.64 25.77
N SER A 160 7.40 -5.37 26.58
CA SER A 160 6.00 -5.22 26.15
C SER A 160 5.76 -3.98 25.28
N VAL A 161 6.44 -2.85 25.55
CA VAL A 161 6.42 -1.68 24.66
C VAL A 161 7.14 -1.97 23.35
N LYS A 162 8.27 -2.69 23.41
CA LYS A 162 9.08 -3.02 22.22
C LYS A 162 8.37 -4.05 21.35
N ASN A 163 7.64 -4.99 21.94
CA ASN A 163 6.82 -5.98 21.25
C ASN A 163 5.55 -5.34 20.71
N TRP A 164 4.85 -4.48 21.47
CA TRP A 164 3.71 -3.73 20.92
C TRP A 164 4.13 -2.77 19.82
N LEU A 165 5.22 -1.99 19.99
CA LEU A 165 5.76 -1.18 18.89
C LEU A 165 6.23 -2.07 17.74
N GLY A 166 6.80 -3.25 17.98
CA GLY A 166 7.23 -4.19 16.94
C GLY A 166 6.06 -4.74 16.14
N ASP A 167 5.03 -5.24 16.81
CA ASP A 167 3.83 -5.84 16.22
C ASP A 167 2.97 -4.78 15.51
N VAL A 168 2.82 -3.59 16.11
CA VAL A 168 2.15 -2.44 15.49
C VAL A 168 3.00 -1.86 14.36
N TRP A 169 4.33 -1.88 14.45
CA TRP A 169 5.22 -1.47 13.37
C TRP A 169 5.18 -2.45 12.20
N ASP A 170 5.15 -3.75 12.44
CA ASP A 170 5.04 -4.76 11.38
C ASP A 170 3.70 -4.66 10.64
N ASP A 171 2.60 -4.31 11.32
CA ASP A 171 1.27 -4.11 10.72
C ASP A 171 1.11 -2.72 10.05
N ILE A 172 1.73 -1.67 10.61
CA ILE A 172 1.75 -0.30 10.03
C ILE A 172 2.73 -0.16 8.87
N THR A 173 3.81 -0.93 8.82
CA THR A 173 4.84 -0.77 7.79
C THR A 173 4.44 -1.37 6.45
N GLN A 174 3.49 -2.31 6.44
CA GLN A 174 2.94 -2.92 5.22
C GLN A 174 1.43 -3.16 5.30
N PRO A 175 0.62 -2.08 5.39
CA PRO A 175 -0.82 -2.21 5.39
C PRO A 175 -1.29 -2.82 4.06
N THR A 176 -2.40 -3.56 4.11
CA THR A 176 -3.11 -3.99 2.89
C THR A 176 -3.66 -2.77 2.18
N VAL A 177 -3.13 -2.48 0.99
CA VAL A 177 -3.61 -1.38 0.14
C VAL A 177 -4.81 -1.82 -0.70
N GLU A 178 -4.93 -3.12 -0.96
CA GLU A 178 -6.08 -3.71 -1.64
C GLU A 178 -6.25 -5.17 -1.25
N SER A 179 -7.46 -5.53 -0.83
CA SER A 179 -7.80 -6.92 -0.50
C SER A 179 -8.13 -7.72 -1.75
N ALA A 180 -7.82 -9.01 -1.73
CA ALA A 180 -8.27 -9.95 -2.74
C ALA A 180 -9.79 -9.94 -2.88
N SER A 181 -10.28 -10.16 -4.10
CA SER A 181 -11.69 -10.43 -4.32
C SER A 181 -12.16 -11.60 -3.45
N PRO A 182 -13.34 -11.54 -2.80
CA PRO A 182 -13.86 -12.66 -2.03
C PRO A 182 -14.17 -13.89 -2.88
N TYR A 183 -14.21 -13.72 -4.21
CA TYR A 183 -14.42 -14.79 -5.19
C TYR A 183 -13.10 -15.33 -5.77
N ALA A 184 -11.95 -14.85 -5.28
CA ALA A 184 -10.65 -15.33 -5.69
C ALA A 184 -10.11 -16.42 -4.77
N THR A 185 -9.51 -17.45 -5.36
CA THR A 185 -8.78 -18.50 -4.64
C THR A 185 -7.29 -18.38 -4.97
N PRO A 186 -6.40 -18.15 -3.98
CA PRO A 186 -4.97 -17.99 -4.21
C PRO A 186 -4.31 -19.25 -4.78
N ALA A 187 -3.27 -19.07 -5.60
CA ALA A 187 -2.45 -20.13 -6.18
C ALA A 187 -0.96 -19.95 -5.81
N SER A 188 -0.17 -21.02 -5.98
CA SER A 188 1.24 -21.08 -5.55
C SER A 188 2.27 -20.81 -6.65
N LYS A 189 1.84 -20.50 -7.87
CA LYS A 189 2.71 -20.16 -9.03
C LYS A 189 2.59 -18.68 -9.37
N ASP A 190 3.33 -18.22 -10.37
CA ASP A 190 3.38 -16.83 -10.82
C ASP A 190 4.02 -15.91 -9.76
N THR A 191 5.17 -16.38 -9.30
CA THR A 191 6.02 -15.80 -8.27
C THR A 191 6.80 -14.57 -8.77
N VAL A 192 7.13 -13.71 -7.83
CA VAL A 192 7.92 -12.49 -8.00
C VAL A 192 9.09 -12.55 -7.02
N ALA A 193 10.31 -12.41 -7.54
CA ALA A 193 11.48 -12.18 -6.70
C ALA A 193 11.66 -10.67 -6.55
N CYS A 194 11.57 -10.18 -5.32
CA CYS A 194 11.78 -8.78 -4.99
C CYS A 194 12.96 -8.62 -4.05
N THR A 195 13.78 -7.60 -4.30
CA THR A 195 14.95 -7.24 -3.49
C THR A 195 14.71 -5.99 -2.63
N LYS A 196 13.59 -5.29 -2.80
CA LYS A 196 13.21 -4.15 -1.96
C LYS A 196 13.00 -4.65 -0.51
N GLY A 197 13.55 -3.90 0.45
CA GLY A 197 13.47 -4.22 1.87
C GLY A 197 12.07 -3.95 2.43
N HIS A 198 11.20 -4.93 2.28
CA HIS A 198 9.85 -4.97 2.82
C HIS A 198 9.56 -6.38 3.34
N MET A 199 8.94 -6.49 4.52
CA MET A 199 9.13 -7.57 5.51
C MET A 199 8.15 -8.74 5.42
N ALA A 200 7.11 -8.68 4.58
CA ALA A 200 5.92 -9.54 4.71
C ALA A 200 6.07 -10.98 4.19
N GLU A 201 6.80 -11.27 3.11
CA GLU A 201 6.83 -12.63 2.54
C GLU A 201 8.20 -13.01 1.95
N ASN A 202 8.66 -14.23 2.23
CA ASN A 202 9.88 -14.80 1.61
C ASN A 202 9.73 -15.04 0.10
N VAL A 203 8.49 -15.06 -0.41
CA VAL A 203 8.14 -15.22 -1.82
C VAL A 203 6.94 -14.34 -2.11
N ASN A 204 7.07 -13.40 -3.06
CA ASN A 204 5.96 -12.58 -3.51
C ASN A 204 5.28 -13.22 -4.73
N PHE A 205 4.07 -12.76 -5.05
CA PHE A 205 3.28 -13.27 -6.17
C PHE A 205 2.72 -12.12 -7.01
N LEU A 206 2.38 -12.40 -8.27
CA LEU A 206 1.52 -11.51 -9.03
C LEU A 206 0.11 -11.53 -8.43
N ALA A 207 -0.41 -10.37 -8.07
CA ALA A 207 -1.67 -10.24 -7.32
C ALA A 207 -2.82 -9.76 -8.20
N GLU A 208 -2.53 -9.09 -9.32
CA GLU A 208 -3.54 -8.49 -10.19
C GLU A 208 -3.44 -9.00 -11.64
N GLY A 209 -4.57 -9.09 -12.32
CA GLY A 209 -4.66 -9.46 -13.73
C GLY A 209 -6.01 -9.13 -14.37
N SER A 210 -6.24 -9.57 -15.60
CA SER A 210 -7.49 -9.32 -16.34
C SER A 210 -8.68 -10.15 -15.85
N LYS A 211 -9.83 -9.50 -15.63
CA LYS A 211 -11.12 -10.17 -15.42
C LYS A 211 -11.61 -10.97 -16.64
N LYS A 212 -11.21 -10.57 -17.86
CA LYS A 212 -11.80 -11.11 -19.11
C LYS A 212 -10.93 -12.14 -19.80
N VAL A 213 -9.62 -12.11 -19.57
CA VAL A 213 -8.68 -13.00 -20.23
C VAL A 213 -7.97 -13.82 -19.17
N LEU A 214 -8.26 -15.12 -19.19
CA LEU A 214 -7.65 -16.09 -18.28
C LEU A 214 -6.64 -16.97 -19.05
N ILE A 215 -5.56 -17.33 -18.38
CA ILE A 215 -4.54 -18.27 -18.88
C ILE A 215 -4.51 -19.46 -17.90
N ASN A 216 -4.93 -20.62 -18.38
CA ASN A 216 -5.13 -21.82 -17.55
C ASN A 216 -6.03 -21.55 -16.33
N GLY A 217 -7.08 -20.74 -16.49
CA GLY A 217 -8.02 -20.39 -15.41
C GLY A 217 -7.57 -19.27 -14.47
N HIS A 218 -6.35 -18.72 -14.65
CA HIS A 218 -5.85 -17.61 -13.85
C HIS A 218 -5.93 -16.28 -14.63
N PRO A 219 -6.27 -15.13 -14.00
CA PRO A 219 -6.25 -13.83 -14.65
C PRO A 219 -4.90 -13.54 -15.33
N ALA A 220 -4.92 -13.09 -16.58
CA ALA A 220 -3.68 -12.80 -17.30
C ALA A 220 -3.07 -11.48 -16.82
N ALA A 221 -1.78 -11.49 -16.48
CA ALA A 221 -1.07 -10.31 -15.98
C ALA A 221 -0.54 -9.45 -17.11
N ARG A 222 -0.47 -8.14 -16.88
CA ARG A 222 -0.19 -7.10 -17.87
C ARG A 222 0.69 -6.01 -17.29
N ASN A 223 1.24 -5.20 -18.17
CA ASN A 223 1.92 -3.98 -17.80
C ASN A 223 1.03 -3.07 -16.92
N GLY A 224 1.54 -2.71 -15.75
CA GLY A 224 0.84 -1.93 -14.72
C GLY A 224 0.08 -2.74 -13.68
N ASP A 225 -0.18 -4.04 -13.90
CA ASP A 225 -0.77 -4.91 -12.86
C ASP A 225 0.25 -5.10 -11.72
N ARG A 226 -0.25 -5.32 -10.50
CA ARG A 226 0.56 -5.33 -9.25
C ARG A 226 0.89 -6.72 -8.73
N SER A 227 2.00 -6.81 -7.99
CA SER A 227 2.34 -7.94 -7.11
C SER A 227 1.75 -7.81 -5.71
N THR A 228 1.89 -8.84 -4.87
CA THR A 228 1.52 -8.84 -3.44
C THR A 228 2.27 -7.79 -2.62
N CYS A 229 3.38 -7.27 -3.14
CA CYS A 229 4.16 -6.19 -2.54
C CYS A 229 3.95 -4.84 -3.22
N GLU A 230 2.87 -4.66 -3.99
CA GLU A 230 2.50 -3.41 -4.70
C GLU A 230 3.45 -3.02 -5.85
N ALA A 231 4.50 -3.78 -6.13
CA ALA A 231 5.36 -3.57 -7.31
C ALA A 231 4.50 -3.66 -8.58
N LYS A 232 4.68 -2.72 -9.51
CA LYS A 232 3.96 -2.69 -10.79
C LYS A 232 4.80 -3.30 -11.88
N ILE A 233 4.21 -4.16 -12.69
CA ILE A 233 4.89 -4.72 -13.86
C ILE A 233 5.21 -3.60 -14.86
N GLU A 234 6.47 -3.53 -15.28
CA GLU A 234 6.93 -2.67 -16.37
C GLU A 234 7.46 -3.56 -17.50
N VAL A 235 6.63 -3.84 -18.51
CA VAL A 235 7.00 -4.80 -19.56
C VAL A 235 8.19 -4.29 -20.37
N ALA A 236 9.33 -4.99 -20.26
CA ALA A 236 10.61 -4.56 -20.83
C ALA A 236 10.66 -4.60 -22.36
N ASP A 237 10.01 -5.60 -22.98
CA ASP A 237 10.01 -5.81 -24.44
C ASP A 237 8.60 -5.97 -24.97
N ASN A 238 8.27 -5.32 -26.10
CA ASN A 238 6.97 -5.50 -26.74
C ASN A 238 6.72 -6.99 -27.15
N PRO A 239 5.76 -7.69 -26.52
CA PRO A 239 5.36 -9.06 -26.86
C PRO A 239 4.43 -9.11 -28.07
N ARG A 240 3.95 -7.96 -28.57
CA ARG A 240 2.92 -7.79 -29.60
C ARG A 240 1.54 -8.32 -29.21
N VAL A 241 1.32 -8.56 -27.91
CA VAL A 241 0.05 -9.03 -27.36
C VAL A 241 -0.47 -8.02 -26.36
N ARG A 242 -1.74 -7.63 -26.53
CA ARG A 242 -2.47 -6.74 -25.62
C ARG A 242 -3.65 -7.49 -25.06
N ILE A 243 -3.90 -7.31 -23.76
CA ILE A 243 -4.90 -8.05 -23.00
C ILE A 243 -5.90 -7.05 -22.43
N GLY A 244 -7.12 -7.06 -22.96
CA GLY A 244 -8.19 -6.18 -22.50
C GLY A 244 -8.86 -6.64 -21.21
N GLY A 245 -9.90 -5.92 -20.82
CA GLY A 245 -10.70 -6.18 -19.62
C GLY A 245 -10.23 -5.42 -18.39
N ASP A 246 -11.12 -5.26 -17.42
CA ASP A 246 -10.81 -4.60 -16.15
C ASP A 246 -9.89 -5.47 -15.29
N GLY A 247 -9.24 -4.84 -14.32
CA GLY A 247 -8.37 -5.53 -13.36
C GLY A 247 -9.16 -6.29 -12.29
N ILE A 248 -8.55 -7.35 -11.76
CA ILE A 248 -9.00 -8.03 -10.55
C ILE A 248 -7.81 -8.44 -9.70
N VAL A 249 -7.94 -8.20 -8.39
CA VAL A 249 -6.98 -8.61 -7.38
C VAL A 249 -7.37 -9.98 -6.84
N VAL A 250 -6.45 -10.95 -6.95
CA VAL A 250 -6.65 -12.35 -6.52
C VAL A 250 -5.84 -12.72 -5.29
N ARG A 251 -4.95 -11.83 -4.83
CA ARG A 251 -4.20 -11.93 -3.59
C ARG A 251 -4.09 -10.55 -2.97
N ASP A 252 -4.07 -10.47 -1.64
CA ASP A 252 -3.90 -9.19 -0.96
C ASP A 252 -2.63 -8.48 -1.42
N ILE A 253 -2.77 -7.19 -1.69
CA ILE A 253 -1.66 -6.30 -2.04
C ILE A 253 -1.30 -5.55 -0.78
N ARG A 254 -0.09 -5.77 -0.28
CA ARG A 254 0.50 -5.03 0.82
C ARG A 254 1.34 -3.89 0.28
N SER A 255 1.37 -2.78 1.03
CA SER A 255 2.16 -1.61 0.66
C SER A 255 3.62 -1.98 0.37
N GLY A 256 4.08 -1.54 -0.80
CA GLY A 256 5.46 -1.67 -1.24
C GLY A 256 6.30 -0.43 -0.98
N LYS A 257 5.72 0.58 -0.32
CA LYS A 257 6.39 1.83 0.04
C LYS A 257 7.49 1.56 1.06
N ASN A 258 8.57 2.34 0.98
CA ASN A 258 9.54 2.36 2.06
C ASN A 258 8.92 2.99 3.31
N ALA A 259 8.61 2.16 4.30
CA ALA A 259 7.89 2.58 5.49
C ALA A 259 8.57 3.75 6.23
N LEU A 260 9.91 3.76 6.29
CA LEU A 260 10.65 4.84 6.95
C LEU A 260 10.52 6.16 6.19
N ALA A 261 10.67 6.15 4.87
CA ALA A 261 10.54 7.34 4.04
C ALA A 261 9.12 7.90 4.12
N TYR A 262 8.11 7.04 3.95
CA TYR A 262 6.70 7.38 4.05
C TYR A 262 6.34 7.94 5.44
N PHE A 263 6.74 7.28 6.52
CA PHE A 263 6.50 7.76 7.90
C PHE A 263 7.20 9.08 8.19
N ALA A 264 8.46 9.25 7.76
CA ALA A 264 9.19 10.51 7.88
C ALA A 264 8.49 11.64 7.13
N GLY A 265 7.98 11.36 5.94
CA GLY A 265 7.11 12.25 5.19
C GLY A 265 5.90 12.66 6.01
N GLY A 266 5.13 11.70 6.49
CA GLY A 266 3.94 11.90 7.32
C GLY A 266 4.19 12.81 8.52
N LEU A 267 5.27 12.58 9.27
CA LEU A 267 5.65 13.42 10.40
C LEU A 267 5.96 14.86 9.97
N VAL A 268 6.70 15.05 8.86
CA VAL A 268 7.01 16.38 8.33
C VAL A 268 5.73 17.08 7.85
N GLY A 269 4.85 16.37 7.15
CA GLY A 269 3.56 16.88 6.69
C GLY A 269 2.68 17.34 7.84
N ALA A 270 2.56 16.51 8.88
CA ALA A 270 1.65 16.77 9.99
C ALA A 270 2.16 17.84 10.96
N LEU A 271 3.47 17.89 11.22
CA LEU A 271 4.07 18.71 12.28
C LEU A 271 4.98 19.83 11.75
N GLY A 272 5.14 19.94 10.43
CA GLY A 272 6.00 20.93 9.78
C GLY A 272 7.43 20.94 10.34
N LYS A 273 7.86 22.08 10.86
CA LYS A 273 9.22 22.29 11.40
C LYS A 273 9.55 21.41 12.61
N GLN A 274 8.55 21.00 13.40
CA GLN A 274 8.73 20.10 14.54
C GLN A 274 8.92 18.64 14.07
N GLY A 275 8.17 18.24 13.04
CA GLY A 275 8.32 16.93 12.40
C GLY A 275 9.70 16.71 11.80
N MET A 276 10.29 17.74 11.18
CA MET A 276 11.66 17.69 10.65
C MET A 276 12.71 17.35 11.73
N LYS A 277 12.59 17.91 12.93
CA LYS A 277 13.53 17.65 14.03
C LYS A 277 13.40 16.22 14.56
N LEU A 278 12.17 15.73 14.69
CA LEU A 278 11.89 14.36 15.14
C LEU A 278 12.34 13.32 14.10
N GLY A 279 12.06 13.55 12.82
CA GLY A 279 12.50 12.70 11.71
C GLY A 279 14.02 12.60 11.61
N GLN A 280 14.73 13.73 11.78
CA GLN A 280 16.21 13.73 11.81
C GLN A 280 16.77 12.97 13.03
N ALA A 281 16.12 13.05 14.19
CA ALA A 281 16.54 12.34 15.39
C ALA A 281 16.33 10.82 15.28
N LEU A 282 15.25 10.39 14.62
CA LEU A 282 14.97 8.97 14.34
C LEU A 282 15.94 8.39 13.29
N PHE A 283 16.15 9.10 12.18
CA PHE A 283 17.07 8.66 11.11
C PHE A 283 18.51 8.46 11.61
N ARG A 284 18.98 9.32 12.52
CA ARG A 284 20.32 9.19 13.14
C ARG A 284 20.45 8.03 14.13
N ARG A 285 19.36 7.48 14.65
CA ARG A 285 19.38 6.34 15.59
C ARG A 285 19.36 4.98 14.91
N VAL A 286 18.82 4.91 13.69
CA VAL A 286 18.69 3.66 12.91
C VAL A 286 19.92 3.39 12.05
N MET A 287 20.66 4.43 11.63
CA MET A 287 21.93 4.27 10.92
C MET A 287 23.08 4.04 11.92
N PRO A 288 23.80 2.90 11.86
CA PRO A 288 25.02 2.76 12.66
C PRO A 288 26.01 3.83 12.23
N ALA A 289 26.60 4.52 13.21
CA ALA A 289 27.74 5.39 12.95
C ALA A 289 28.80 4.53 12.25
N ARG A 290 29.13 4.87 10.99
CA ARG A 290 30.33 4.37 10.34
C ARG A 290 31.50 4.78 11.22
N ARG A 291 32.06 3.83 11.97
CA ARG A 291 33.41 3.93 12.52
C ARG A 291 34.40 3.58 11.43
#